data_AF-A0A151K2J3-F1
#
_entry.id   AF-A0A151K2J3-F1
#
_cell.length_a   1.000
_cell.length_b   1.000
_cell.length_c   1.000
_cell.angle_alpha   90.00
_cell.angle_beta   90.00
_cell.angle_gamma   90.00
#
_symmetry.space_group_name_H-M   'P 1'
#
loop_
_entity.id
_entity.type
_entity.pdbx_description
1 polymer ?
#
loop_
_entity_poly.entity_id
_entity_poly.type
_entity_poly.pdbx_seq_one_letter_code
_entity_poly.pdbx_strand_id
1 'polypeptide(L)'
;INRTVFLMLPWCGISSDRIIKLTARLFWILTLGFIEFCHCLYFSTHLNAQNFFNLVDCLCSFIGFAKFTTKLVAFWLNQQKFVETMMLITDDWNDCAENDIGLRVMTDKAKILDRIANMIFILQTVTIAAYYLRTVITDVDITDKIELPFNTKIELPFSISTQRMYRLVLITEFIHAIFASWVQCVINTIFLAMVSFNCVRSYNLKFIEILMII
;
A
#
# COMPACT_ATOMS: atom_id res chain seq x y z
N ILE A 1 -13.54 -11.57 -8.88
CA ILE A 1 -12.59 -10.48 -8.53
C ILE A 1 -12.85 -9.29 -9.45
N ASN A 2 -12.91 -8.07 -8.91
CA ASN A 2 -13.31 -6.86 -9.65
C ASN A 2 -12.32 -6.51 -10.78
N ARG A 3 -12.82 -6.03 -11.93
CA ARG A 3 -12.01 -5.58 -13.09
C ARG A 3 -10.96 -4.53 -12.70
N THR A 4 -11.28 -3.70 -11.71
CA THR A 4 -10.37 -2.68 -11.16
C THR A 4 -9.13 -3.29 -10.51
N VAL A 5 -9.27 -4.42 -9.81
CA VAL A 5 -8.13 -5.12 -9.18
C VAL A 5 -7.15 -5.62 -10.24
N PHE A 6 -7.68 -6.17 -11.34
CA PHE A 6 -6.85 -6.63 -12.46
C PHE A 6 -6.12 -5.48 -13.17
N LEU A 7 -6.77 -4.34 -13.36
CA LEU A 7 -6.14 -3.14 -13.92
C LEU A 7 -5.03 -2.58 -13.04
N MET A 8 -5.08 -2.84 -11.72
CA MET A 8 -4.09 -2.38 -10.75
C MET A 8 -2.89 -3.32 -10.55
N LEU A 9 -2.95 -4.57 -11.06
CA LEU A 9 -1.85 -5.53 -10.95
C LEU A 9 -0.51 -5.04 -11.54
N PRO A 10 -0.48 -4.38 -12.73
CA PRO A 10 0.76 -3.83 -13.27
C PRO A 10 1.42 -2.83 -12.34
N TRP A 11 0.62 -1.98 -11.67
CA TRP A 11 1.09 -1.02 -10.68
C TRP A 11 1.64 -1.70 -9.43
N CYS A 12 1.18 -2.90 -9.09
CA CYS A 12 1.75 -3.73 -8.03
C CYS A 12 3.04 -4.45 -8.46
N GLY A 13 3.54 -4.26 -9.69
CA GLY A 13 4.72 -4.96 -10.20
C GLY A 13 4.45 -6.38 -10.70
N ILE A 14 3.19 -6.69 -11.05
CA ILE A 14 2.78 -7.93 -11.71
C ILE A 14 2.19 -7.62 -13.09
N SER A 15 2.90 -8.04 -14.13
CA SER A 15 2.41 -7.96 -15.50
C SER A 15 2.97 -9.13 -16.33
N SER A 16 2.21 -9.52 -17.36
CA SER A 16 2.68 -10.42 -18.41
C SER A 16 3.83 -9.78 -19.20
N ASP A 17 3.76 -8.46 -19.41
CA ASP A 17 4.81 -7.70 -20.07
C ASP A 17 6.04 -7.51 -19.17
N ARG A 18 7.22 -7.87 -19.70
CA ARG A 18 8.49 -7.83 -18.96
C ARG A 18 8.93 -6.40 -18.64
N ILE A 19 8.73 -5.45 -19.55
CA ILE A 19 9.15 -4.06 -19.41
C ILE A 19 8.27 -3.37 -18.38
N ILE A 20 6.94 -3.48 -18.51
CA ILE A 20 5.99 -2.89 -17.55
C ILE A 20 6.27 -3.39 -16.13
N LYS A 21 6.49 -4.69 -15.99
CA LYS A 21 6.83 -5.31 -14.70
C LYS A 21 8.14 -4.78 -14.11
N LEU A 22 9.20 -4.70 -14.92
CA LEU A 22 10.50 -4.22 -14.44
C LEU A 22 10.43 -2.75 -14.03
N THR A 23 9.81 -1.91 -14.84
CA THR A 23 9.64 -0.48 -14.58
C THR A 23 8.85 -0.23 -13.30
N ALA A 24 7.72 -0.94 -13.09
CA ALA A 24 6.93 -0.80 -11.88
C ALA A 24 7.71 -1.20 -10.60
N ARG A 25 8.50 -2.28 -10.66
CA ARG A 25 9.34 -2.71 -9.53
C ARG A 25 10.44 -1.71 -9.22
N LEU A 26 11.13 -1.22 -10.24
CA LEU A 26 12.17 -0.21 -10.08
C LEU A 26 11.61 1.08 -9.49
N PHE A 27 10.43 1.52 -9.95
CA PHE A 27 9.73 2.66 -9.39
C PHE A 27 9.52 2.50 -7.87
N TRP A 28 8.92 1.40 -7.44
CA TRP A 28 8.66 1.17 -6.01
C TRP A 28 9.93 1.02 -5.17
N ILE A 29 10.95 0.33 -5.68
CA ILE A 29 12.23 0.18 -4.97
C ILE A 29 12.88 1.55 -4.75
N LEU A 30 12.90 2.40 -5.78
CA LEU A 30 13.50 3.72 -5.71
C LEU A 30 12.71 4.65 -4.79
N THR A 31 11.39 4.72 -4.92
CA THR A 31 10.58 5.65 -4.12
C THR A 31 10.48 5.21 -2.66
N LEU A 32 10.24 3.93 -2.37
CA LEU A 32 10.19 3.42 -0.99
C LEU A 32 11.56 3.47 -0.32
N GLY A 33 12.62 3.08 -1.03
CA GLY A 33 13.98 3.17 -0.51
C GLY A 33 14.39 4.61 -0.17
N PHE A 34 14.00 5.58 -1.02
CA PHE A 34 14.22 7.00 -0.72
C PHE A 34 13.45 7.47 0.52
N ILE A 35 12.17 7.09 0.64
CA ILE A 35 11.34 7.45 1.80
C ILE A 35 11.89 6.84 3.09
N GLU A 36 12.28 5.56 3.09
CA GLU A 36 12.87 4.89 4.25
C GLU A 36 14.21 5.53 4.63
N PHE A 37 15.06 5.85 3.65
CA PHE A 37 16.32 6.57 3.89
C PHE A 37 16.10 7.93 4.56
N CYS A 38 15.13 8.70 4.06
CA CYS A 38 14.72 9.98 4.64
C CYS A 38 14.24 9.87 6.10
N HIS A 39 13.50 8.80 6.44
CA HIS A 39 13.12 8.52 7.84
C HIS A 39 14.33 8.16 8.70
N CYS A 40 15.28 7.37 8.17
CA CYS A 40 16.50 7.02 8.89
C CYS A 40 17.39 8.25 9.16
N LEU A 41 17.47 9.19 8.20
CA LEU A 41 18.16 10.46 8.39
C LEU A 41 17.53 11.26 9.53
N TYR A 42 16.21 11.49 9.47
CA TYR A 42 15.48 12.22 10.51
C TYR A 42 15.67 11.58 11.90
N PHE A 43 15.56 10.25 11.97
CA PHE A 43 15.77 9.52 13.21
C PHE A 43 17.18 9.72 13.78
N SER A 44 18.19 9.72 12.91
CA SER A 44 19.60 9.85 13.32
C SER A 44 19.95 11.26 13.80
N THR A 45 19.36 12.29 13.21
CA THR A 45 19.62 13.70 13.55
C THR A 45 18.83 14.18 14.77
N HIS A 46 17.66 13.60 15.03
CA HIS A 46 16.73 14.04 16.09
C HIS A 46 16.66 13.11 17.30
N LEU A 47 17.66 12.25 17.51
CA LEU A 47 17.81 11.33 18.65
C LEU A 47 18.01 12.09 19.98
N ASN A 48 16.94 12.72 20.48
CA ASN A 48 16.91 13.43 21.76
C ASN A 48 15.57 13.16 22.47
N ALA A 49 15.61 12.93 23.78
CA ALA A 49 14.44 12.66 24.61
C ALA A 49 13.39 13.79 24.60
N GLN A 50 13.80 15.03 24.31
CA GLN A 50 12.89 16.17 24.14
C GLN A 50 11.97 16.02 22.91
N ASN A 51 12.38 15.23 21.92
CA ASN A 51 11.63 14.96 20.69
C ASN A 51 10.95 13.58 20.69
N PHE A 52 10.79 12.95 21.86
CA PHE A 52 10.34 11.56 21.97
C PHE A 52 9.05 11.27 21.19
N PHE A 53 8.02 12.11 21.30
CA PHE A 53 6.77 11.92 20.54
C PHE A 53 7.01 11.98 19.02
N ASN A 54 7.83 12.91 18.55
CA ASN A 54 8.18 13.04 17.13
C ASN A 54 8.98 11.82 16.62
N LEU A 55 9.86 11.27 17.46
CA LEU A 55 10.59 10.03 17.17
C LEU A 55 9.65 8.83 17.08
N VAL A 56 8.69 8.71 18.00
CA VAL A 56 7.68 7.65 17.97
C VAL A 56 6.83 7.74 16.70
N ASP A 57 6.36 8.93 16.32
CA ASP A 57 5.59 9.13 15.09
C ASP A 57 6.40 8.78 13.83
N CYS A 58 7.70 9.16 13.81
CA CYS A 58 8.62 8.77 12.74
C CYS A 58 8.82 7.25 12.67
N LEU A 59 9.02 6.59 13.82
CA LEU A 59 9.17 5.13 13.90
C LEU A 59 7.90 4.39 13.47
N CYS A 60 6.73 4.85 13.91
CA CYS A 60 5.43 4.30 13.49
C CYS A 60 5.30 4.33 11.96
N SER A 61 5.70 5.45 11.35
CA SER A 61 5.63 5.64 9.91
C SER A 61 6.66 4.79 9.16
N PHE A 62 7.89 4.72 9.67
CA PHE A 62 8.93 3.82 9.15
C PHE A 62 8.48 2.36 9.16
N ILE A 63 7.91 1.89 10.27
CA ILE A 63 7.36 0.53 10.38
C ILE A 63 6.22 0.32 9.36
N GLY A 64 5.38 1.34 9.14
CA GLY A 64 4.32 1.32 8.14
C GLY A 64 4.86 1.11 6.72
N PHE A 65 5.89 1.88 6.33
CA PHE A 65 6.54 1.73 5.03
C PHE A 65 7.30 0.40 4.90
N ALA A 66 8.05 0.00 5.92
CA ALA A 66 8.75 -1.28 5.93
C ALA A 66 7.76 -2.46 5.76
N LYS A 67 6.62 -2.43 6.45
CA LYS A 67 5.55 -3.43 6.28
C LYS A 67 5.02 -3.46 4.85
N PHE A 68 4.83 -2.30 4.24
CA PHE A 68 4.39 -2.21 2.85
C PHE A 68 5.44 -2.77 1.88
N THR A 69 6.70 -2.41 2.06
CA THR A 69 7.84 -2.91 1.29
C THR A 69 7.94 -4.43 1.38
N THR A 70 7.85 -5.00 2.58
CA THR A 70 7.86 -6.46 2.79
C THR A 70 6.72 -7.14 2.04
N LYS A 71 5.50 -6.59 2.09
CA LYS A 71 4.35 -7.11 1.32
C LYS A 71 4.61 -7.13 -0.17
N LEU A 72 5.12 -6.04 -0.73
CA LEU A 72 5.42 -5.92 -2.16
C LEU A 72 6.50 -6.92 -2.58
N VAL A 73 7.60 -7.02 -1.83
CA VAL A 73 8.68 -7.96 -2.11
C VAL A 73 8.19 -9.41 -2.03
N ALA A 74 7.45 -9.77 -0.98
CA ALA A 74 6.86 -11.10 -0.84
C ALA A 74 5.92 -11.43 -2.02
N PHE A 75 5.12 -10.45 -2.45
CA PHE A 75 4.23 -10.58 -3.61
C PHE A 75 5.01 -10.78 -4.92
N TRP A 76 6.12 -10.07 -5.11
CA TRP A 76 6.98 -10.22 -6.30
C TRP A 76 7.71 -11.56 -6.34
N LEU A 77 8.25 -12.01 -5.20
CA LEU A 77 8.96 -13.29 -5.08
C LEU A 77 8.02 -14.47 -5.31
N ASN A 78 6.78 -14.37 -4.83
CA ASN A 78 5.77 -15.42 -4.97
C ASN A 78 4.82 -15.19 -6.16
N GLN A 79 5.17 -14.34 -7.12
CA GLN A 79 4.30 -13.98 -8.25
C GLN A 79 3.75 -15.19 -9.02
N GLN A 80 4.57 -16.25 -9.20
CA GLN A 80 4.15 -17.42 -9.96
C GLN A 80 3.08 -18.20 -9.19
N LYS A 81 3.36 -18.51 -7.93
CA LYS A 81 2.39 -19.16 -7.03
C LYS A 81 1.11 -18.35 -6.93
N PHE A 82 1.22 -17.02 -6.90
CA PHE A 82 0.06 -16.13 -6.87
C PHE A 82 -0.82 -16.28 -8.13
N VAL A 83 -0.21 -16.27 -9.31
CA VAL A 83 -0.94 -16.48 -10.58
C VAL A 83 -1.57 -17.86 -10.63
N GLU A 84 -0.87 -18.91 -10.18
CA GLU A 84 -1.40 -20.27 -10.08
C GLU A 84 -2.62 -20.33 -9.14
N THR A 85 -2.54 -19.76 -7.95
CA THR A 85 -3.67 -19.69 -7.01
C THR A 85 -4.87 -18.92 -7.61
N MET A 86 -4.62 -17.84 -8.35
CA MET A 86 -5.69 -17.09 -9.01
C MET A 86 -6.39 -17.89 -10.12
N MET A 87 -5.65 -18.73 -10.85
CA MET A 87 -6.23 -19.65 -11.84
C MET A 87 -7.11 -20.70 -11.13
N LEU A 88 -6.61 -21.28 -10.04
CA LEU A 88 -7.36 -22.27 -9.26
C LEU A 88 -8.66 -21.69 -8.67
N ILE A 89 -8.65 -20.47 -8.14
CA ILE A 89 -9.88 -19.78 -7.67
C ILE A 89 -10.88 -19.57 -8.83
N THR A 90 -10.38 -19.37 -10.05
CA THR A 90 -11.21 -19.20 -11.24
C THR A 90 -11.82 -20.53 -11.69
N ASP A 91 -11.06 -21.62 -11.62
CA ASP A 91 -11.56 -22.96 -11.92
C ASP A 91 -12.61 -23.40 -10.89
N ASP A 92 -12.34 -23.23 -9.59
CA ASP A 92 -13.31 -23.47 -8.51
C ASP A 92 -14.59 -22.64 -8.71
N TRP A 93 -14.48 -21.44 -9.26
CA TRP A 93 -15.63 -20.59 -9.60
C TRP A 93 -16.47 -21.17 -10.72
N ASN A 94 -15.84 -21.69 -11.77
CA ASN A 94 -16.54 -22.32 -12.87
C ASN A 94 -17.23 -23.62 -12.42
N ASP A 95 -16.54 -24.45 -11.64
CA ASP A 95 -17.09 -25.69 -11.09
C ASP A 95 -18.29 -25.42 -10.17
N CYS A 96 -18.19 -24.39 -9.32
CA CYS A 96 -19.30 -23.98 -8.45
C CYS A 96 -20.46 -23.33 -9.22
N ALA A 97 -20.25 -22.86 -10.45
CA ALA A 97 -21.31 -22.23 -11.25
C ALA A 97 -22.33 -23.25 -11.76
N GLU A 98 -21.98 -24.54 -11.80
CA GLU A 98 -22.91 -25.62 -12.15
C GLU A 98 -23.90 -25.97 -11.03
N ASN A 99 -23.65 -25.50 -9.79
CA ASN A 99 -24.50 -25.73 -8.62
C ASN A 99 -25.03 -24.41 -8.03
N ASP A 100 -26.35 -24.23 -8.00
CA ASP A 100 -27.01 -23.01 -7.48
C ASP A 100 -26.55 -22.61 -6.07
N ILE A 101 -26.33 -23.58 -5.18
CA ILE A 101 -25.89 -23.32 -3.81
C ILE A 101 -24.41 -22.86 -3.79
N GLY A 102 -23.55 -23.52 -4.56
CA GLY A 102 -22.13 -23.17 -4.68
C GLY A 102 -21.94 -21.78 -5.27
N LEU A 103 -22.66 -21.50 -6.37
CA LEU A 103 -22.67 -20.20 -7.02
C LEU A 103 -23.11 -19.07 -6.07
N ARG A 104 -24.16 -19.31 -5.27
CA ARG A 104 -24.64 -18.33 -4.28
C ARG A 104 -23.59 -18.01 -3.23
N VAL A 105 -22.97 -19.03 -2.64
CA VAL A 105 -21.92 -18.86 -1.61
C VAL A 105 -20.72 -18.11 -2.17
N MET A 106 -20.25 -18.48 -3.37
CA MET A 106 -19.13 -17.82 -4.05
C MET A 106 -19.42 -16.35 -4.36
N THR A 107 -20.64 -16.06 -4.82
CA THR A 107 -21.11 -14.70 -5.11
C THR A 107 -21.21 -13.84 -3.86
N ASP A 108 -21.73 -14.39 -2.77
CA ASP A 108 -21.86 -13.66 -1.50
C ASP A 108 -20.48 -13.34 -0.90
N LYS A 109 -19.53 -14.29 -0.96
CA LYS A 109 -18.12 -14.03 -0.59
C LYS A 109 -17.51 -12.90 -1.44
N ALA A 110 -17.68 -12.95 -2.76
CA ALA A 110 -17.17 -11.90 -3.66
C ALA A 110 -17.77 -10.52 -3.34
N LYS A 111 -19.07 -10.45 -3.06
CA LYS A 111 -19.76 -9.20 -2.69
C LYS A 111 -19.25 -8.63 -1.35
N ILE A 112 -19.02 -9.49 -0.36
CA ILE A 112 -18.46 -9.06 0.92
C ILE A 112 -17.04 -8.50 0.73
N LEU A 113 -16.20 -9.19 -0.04
CA LEU A 113 -14.84 -8.73 -0.36
C LEU A 113 -14.84 -7.38 -1.08
N ASP A 114 -15.73 -7.19 -2.06
CA ASP A 114 -15.83 -5.93 -2.79
C ASP A 114 -16.32 -4.79 -1.89
N ARG A 115 -17.29 -5.05 -0.99
CA ARG A 115 -17.73 -4.07 0.01
C ARG A 115 -16.60 -3.68 0.97
N ILE A 116 -15.84 -4.65 1.48
CA ILE A 116 -14.71 -4.39 2.37
C ILE A 116 -13.64 -3.56 1.64
N ALA A 117 -13.27 -3.96 0.43
CA ALA A 117 -12.28 -3.25 -0.38
C ALA A 117 -12.71 -1.80 -0.66
N ASN A 118 -13.97 -1.58 -1.04
CA ASN A 118 -14.50 -0.25 -1.31
C ASN A 118 -14.55 0.63 -0.04
N MET A 119 -14.93 0.07 1.11
CA MET A 119 -14.93 0.80 2.38
C MET A 119 -13.52 1.21 2.79
N ILE A 120 -12.54 0.30 2.68
CA ILE A 120 -11.13 0.61 2.95
C ILE A 120 -10.63 1.68 1.98
N PHE A 121 -10.93 1.55 0.69
CA PHE A 121 -10.51 2.52 -0.33
C PHE A 121 -11.03 3.93 -0.04
N ILE A 122 -12.32 4.05 0.29
CA ILE A 122 -12.95 5.33 0.65
C ILE A 122 -12.31 5.87 1.93
N LEU A 123 -12.20 5.06 2.97
CA LEU A 123 -11.65 5.48 4.25
C LEU A 123 -10.21 5.99 4.09
N GLN A 124 -9.37 5.24 3.39
CA GLN A 124 -7.98 5.60 3.12
C GLN A 124 -7.87 6.89 2.32
N THR A 125 -8.72 7.07 1.29
CA THR A 125 -8.76 8.28 0.46
C THR A 125 -9.21 9.49 1.28
N VAL A 126 -10.25 9.34 2.11
CA VAL A 126 -10.75 10.41 2.98
C VAL A 126 -9.72 10.79 4.04
N THR A 127 -9.04 9.81 4.65
CA THR A 127 -7.97 10.06 5.61
C THR A 127 -6.86 10.87 4.96
N ILE A 128 -6.31 10.43 3.82
CA ILE A 128 -5.25 11.15 3.12
C ILE A 128 -5.73 12.57 2.74
N ALA A 129 -6.93 12.72 2.17
CA ALA A 129 -7.46 14.04 1.80
C ALA A 129 -7.62 14.98 3.01
N ALA A 130 -8.15 14.48 4.14
CA ALA A 130 -8.32 15.27 5.36
C ALA A 130 -6.99 15.74 5.95
N TYR A 131 -5.95 14.90 5.89
CA TYR A 131 -4.61 15.25 6.36
C TYR A 131 -3.98 16.36 5.49
N TYR A 132 -4.03 16.22 4.17
CA TYR A 132 -3.45 17.25 3.29
C TYR A 132 -4.24 18.56 3.32
N LEU A 133 -5.56 18.48 3.47
CA LEU A 133 -6.38 19.68 3.68
C LEU A 133 -6.00 20.39 4.99
N ARG A 134 -5.73 19.64 6.07
CA ARG A 134 -5.20 20.20 7.32
C ARG A 134 -3.88 20.91 7.07
N THR A 135 -2.93 20.28 6.38
CA THR A 135 -1.63 20.90 6.09
C THR A 135 -1.77 22.19 5.29
N VAL A 136 -2.63 22.23 4.26
CA VAL A 136 -2.88 23.44 3.46
C VAL A 136 -3.55 24.55 4.28
N ILE A 137 -4.50 24.22 5.15
CA ILE A 137 -5.19 25.21 6.01
C ILE A 137 -4.22 25.79 7.04
N THR A 138 -3.35 24.96 7.64
CA THR A 138 -2.35 25.41 8.63
C THR A 138 -1.23 26.25 7.98
N ASP A 139 -0.89 25.97 6.72
CA ASP A 139 0.12 26.73 5.94
C ASP A 139 -0.35 28.15 5.54
N VAL A 140 -1.65 28.44 5.64
CA VAL A 140 -2.20 29.80 5.39
C VAL A 140 -1.91 30.76 6.55
N ASP A 141 -1.55 30.28 7.74
CA ASP A 141 -1.51 31.10 8.96
C ASP A 141 -0.11 31.38 9.53
N ILE A 142 0.99 31.04 8.84
CA ILE A 142 2.31 31.06 9.47
C ILE A 142 3.35 31.88 8.69
N THR A 143 3.62 33.07 9.25
CA THR A 143 4.70 34.01 8.88
C THR A 143 5.99 33.76 9.68
N ASP A 144 6.06 32.70 10.49
CA ASP A 144 7.20 32.43 11.36
C ASP A 144 7.71 31.00 11.23
N LYS A 145 9.03 30.84 11.39
CA LYS A 145 9.76 29.57 11.29
C LYS A 145 9.12 28.51 12.20
N ILE A 146 8.27 27.66 11.65
CA ILE A 146 7.63 26.56 12.37
C ILE A 146 8.01 25.26 11.68
N GLU A 147 8.53 24.33 12.50
CA GLU A 147 8.86 22.96 12.15
C GLU A 147 7.73 22.33 11.32
N LEU A 148 8.02 22.13 10.03
CA LEU A 148 7.06 21.73 9.00
C LEU A 148 6.45 20.35 9.32
N PRO A 149 5.11 20.22 9.36
CA PRO A 149 4.45 18.93 9.46
C PRO A 149 4.37 18.34 8.06
N PHE A 150 5.48 17.77 7.58
CA PHE A 150 5.37 16.73 6.56
C PHE A 150 4.52 15.59 7.12
N ASN A 151 3.78 14.89 6.26
CA ASN A 151 2.89 13.77 6.65
C ASN A 151 3.64 12.66 7.43
N THR A 152 4.96 12.70 7.26
CA THR A 152 5.99 12.08 8.09
C THR A 152 7.05 13.14 8.32
N LYS A 153 7.37 13.53 9.56
CA LYS A 153 8.47 14.48 9.81
C LYS A 153 9.75 13.88 9.19
N ILE A 154 10.08 14.32 8.00
CA ILE A 154 11.16 13.80 7.16
C ILE A 154 12.12 14.97 6.94
N GLU A 155 13.39 14.73 7.23
CA GLU A 155 14.45 15.60 6.75
C GLU A 155 14.82 15.20 5.33
N LEU A 156 14.60 16.12 4.39
CA LEU A 156 15.12 15.96 3.04
C LEU A 156 16.62 16.27 3.05
N PRO A 157 17.45 15.49 2.32
CA PRO A 157 18.89 15.73 2.25
C PRO A 157 19.26 17.02 1.46
N PHE A 158 18.27 17.75 0.96
CA PHE A 158 18.43 18.99 0.20
C PHE A 158 17.64 20.13 0.87
N SER A 159 18.18 21.34 0.80
CA SER A 159 17.53 22.51 1.38
C SER A 159 16.33 22.96 0.53
N ILE A 160 15.17 23.07 1.17
CA ILE A 160 13.99 23.68 0.56
C ILE A 160 14.17 25.20 0.63
N SER A 161 14.74 25.78 -0.43
CA SER A 161 15.08 27.21 -0.45
C SER A 161 13.92 28.12 -0.88
N THR A 162 12.85 27.57 -1.47
CA THR A 162 11.74 28.35 -2.00
C THR A 162 10.37 27.71 -1.68
N GLN A 163 9.36 28.56 -1.47
CA GLN A 163 7.97 28.14 -1.26
C GLN A 163 7.41 27.31 -2.44
N ARG A 164 7.89 27.56 -3.66
CA ARG A 164 7.51 26.77 -4.85
C ARG A 164 8.04 25.34 -4.77
N MET A 165 9.30 25.15 -4.36
CA MET A 165 9.86 23.80 -4.16
C MET A 165 9.08 23.05 -3.08
N TYR A 166 8.78 23.70 -1.96
CA TYR A 166 7.96 23.11 -0.89
C TYR A 166 6.62 22.57 -1.41
N ARG A 167 5.85 23.39 -2.13
CA ARG A 167 4.57 22.98 -2.72
C ARG A 167 4.70 21.78 -3.66
N LEU A 168 5.76 21.73 -4.47
CA LEU A 168 6.00 20.61 -5.40
C LEU A 168 6.30 19.31 -4.65
N VAL A 169 7.08 19.37 -3.58
CA VAL A 169 7.37 18.18 -2.75
C VAL A 169 6.08 17.68 -2.10
N LEU A 170 5.27 18.56 -1.50
CA LEU A 170 3.99 18.19 -0.90
C LEU A 170 3.03 17.54 -1.90
N ILE A 171 2.90 18.10 -3.11
CA ILE A 171 2.05 17.52 -4.17
C ILE A 171 2.58 16.12 -4.57
N THR A 172 3.90 15.97 -4.66
CA THR A 172 4.52 14.69 -5.02
C THR A 172 4.28 13.63 -3.94
N GLU A 173 4.44 14.01 -2.67
CA GLU A 173 4.16 13.14 -1.53
C GLU A 173 2.67 12.74 -1.48
N PHE A 174 1.76 13.68 -1.75
CA PHE A 174 0.32 13.42 -1.81
C PHE A 174 -0.02 12.36 -2.85
N ILE A 175 0.48 12.56 -4.07
CA ILE A 175 0.26 11.65 -5.18
C ILE A 175 0.84 10.28 -4.83
N HIS A 176 2.09 10.23 -4.34
CA HIS A 176 2.72 8.97 -3.94
C HIS A 176 1.93 8.24 -2.84
N ALA A 177 1.45 8.96 -1.83
CA ALA A 177 0.65 8.39 -0.74
C ALA A 177 -0.65 7.77 -1.25
N ILE A 178 -1.36 8.45 -2.16
CA ILE A 178 -2.57 7.91 -2.80
C ILE A 178 -2.23 6.63 -3.58
N PHE A 179 -1.22 6.66 -4.44
CA PHE A 179 -0.82 5.48 -5.22
C PHE A 179 -0.41 4.31 -4.34
N ALA A 180 0.38 4.54 -3.30
CA ALA A 180 0.79 3.51 -2.34
C ALA A 180 -0.42 2.92 -1.63
N SER A 181 -1.37 3.77 -1.22
CA SER A 181 -2.60 3.35 -0.53
C SER A 181 -3.47 2.45 -1.41
N TRP A 182 -3.57 2.75 -2.71
CA TRP A 182 -4.35 1.95 -3.65
C TRP A 182 -3.69 0.59 -3.90
N VAL A 183 -2.37 0.56 -4.06
CA VAL A 183 -1.61 -0.70 -4.19
C VAL A 183 -1.74 -1.55 -2.93
N GLN A 184 -1.65 -0.94 -1.73
CA GLN A 184 -1.90 -1.64 -0.46
C GLN A 184 -3.31 -2.24 -0.40
N CYS A 185 -4.33 -1.47 -0.81
CA CYS A 185 -5.72 -1.93 -0.84
C CYS A 185 -5.88 -3.15 -1.77
N VAL A 186 -5.28 -3.09 -2.96
CA VAL A 186 -5.30 -4.18 -3.94
C VAL A 186 -4.62 -5.44 -3.38
N ILE A 187 -3.42 -5.31 -2.83
CA ILE A 187 -2.68 -6.45 -2.24
C ILE A 187 -3.49 -7.07 -1.09
N ASN A 188 -4.04 -6.25 -0.20
CA ASN A 188 -4.83 -6.74 0.94
C ASN A 188 -6.14 -7.42 0.49
N THR A 189 -6.81 -6.88 -0.53
CA THR A 189 -8.06 -7.45 -1.07
C THR A 189 -7.79 -8.79 -1.74
N ILE A 190 -6.71 -8.87 -2.52
CA ILE A 190 -6.21 -10.09 -3.14
C ILE A 190 -5.89 -11.15 -2.07
N PHE A 191 -5.20 -10.72 -1.00
CA PHE A 191 -4.87 -11.60 0.12
C PHE A 191 -6.12 -12.15 0.80
N LEU A 192 -7.08 -11.28 1.12
CA LEU A 192 -8.35 -11.65 1.73
C LEU A 192 -9.18 -12.56 0.83
N ALA A 193 -9.19 -12.33 -0.48
CA ALA A 193 -9.86 -13.19 -1.46
C ALA A 193 -9.26 -14.60 -1.44
N MET A 194 -7.93 -14.72 -1.51
CA MET A 194 -7.26 -16.02 -1.42
C MET A 194 -7.61 -16.77 -0.13
N VAL A 195 -7.65 -16.08 1.01
CA VAL A 195 -8.06 -16.70 2.28
C VAL A 195 -9.53 -17.13 2.27
N SER A 196 -10.42 -16.31 1.71
CA SER A 196 -11.88 -16.51 1.77
C SER A 196 -12.42 -17.56 0.78
N PHE A 197 -11.76 -17.72 -0.37
CA PHE A 197 -12.17 -18.67 -1.41
C PHE A 197 -11.62 -20.09 -1.23
N ASN A 198 -10.88 -20.37 -0.14
CA ASN A 198 -10.39 -21.72 0.22
C ASN A 198 -11.51 -22.71 0.59
N CYS A 199 -12.36 -23.11 -0.37
CA CYS A 199 -13.43 -24.08 -0.12
C CYS A 199 -12.96 -25.54 -0.24
N VAL A 200 -11.96 -25.88 -1.06
CA VAL A 200 -11.57 -27.30 -1.23
C VAL A 200 -10.05 -27.46 -1.39
N ARG A 201 -9.43 -28.05 -0.36
CA ARG A 201 -8.20 -28.87 -0.40
C ARG A 201 -6.83 -28.16 -0.62
N SER A 202 -6.03 -28.16 0.46
CA SER A 202 -4.56 -28.22 0.46
C SER A 202 -3.73 -26.97 0.09
N TYR A 203 -4.03 -25.78 0.63
CA TYR A 203 -3.15 -24.60 0.51
C TYR A 203 -2.59 -24.07 1.84
N ASN A 204 -2.97 -24.69 2.96
CA ASN A 204 -2.76 -24.13 4.30
C ASN A 204 -1.29 -23.96 4.74
N LEU A 205 -0.34 -24.82 4.35
CA LEU A 205 1.00 -24.72 4.94
C LEU A 205 1.92 -23.66 4.28
N LYS A 206 1.92 -23.52 2.95
CA LYS A 206 2.87 -22.61 2.27
C LYS A 206 2.43 -21.14 2.30
N PHE A 207 1.14 -20.87 2.46
CA PHE A 207 0.59 -19.52 2.43
C PHE A 207 0.53 -18.90 3.83
N ILE A 208 0.31 -19.70 4.88
CA ILE A 208 0.44 -19.28 6.28
C ILE A 208 1.89 -18.89 6.59
N GLU A 209 2.90 -19.59 6.05
CA GLU A 209 4.32 -19.18 6.21
C GLU A 209 4.61 -17.81 5.60
N ILE A 210 4.00 -17.46 4.45
CA ILE A 210 4.14 -16.14 3.83
C ILE A 210 3.40 -15.07 4.67
N LEU A 211 2.24 -15.41 5.24
CA LEU A 211 1.47 -14.53 6.11
C LEU A 211 2.15 -14.30 7.48
N MET A 212 2.88 -15.28 8.01
CA MET A 212 3.54 -15.19 9.31
C MET A 212 4.84 -14.35 9.28
N ILE A 213 5.30 -13.97 8.08
CA ILE A 213 6.51 -13.14 7.86
C ILE A 213 6.14 -11.68 7.53
N ILE A 214 4.85 -11.36 7.31
CA ILE A 214 4.32 -10.05 6.86
C ILE A 214 3.46 -9.37 7.94
#